data_AF-A0A929HTF3-F1
#
_entry.id   AF-A0A929HTF3-F1
#
_cell.length_a   1.000
_cell.length_b   1.000
_cell.length_c   1.000
_cell.angle_alpha   90.00
_cell.angle_beta   90.00
_cell.angle_gamma   90.00
#
_symmetry.space_group_name_H-M   'P 1'
#
loop_
_entity.id
_entity.type
_entity.pdbx_description
1 polymer ?
#
loop_
_entity_poly.entity_id
_entity_poly.type
_entity_poly.pdbx_seq_one_letter_code
_entity_poly.pdbx_strand_id
1 'polypeptide(L)'
;MKEALSYSGKTLKEIRVRKGIKLEDVSESTKVSKRHLINIEEENFSDLPAKIYFKGFLGSYASCLGINEDEVLKQMLDRFDQWENKLKFLNEEG
;
A
#
# COMPACT_ATOMS: atom_id res chain seq x y z
N MET A 1 3.57 27.10 -1.22
CA MET A 1 3.05 26.07 -0.29
C MET A 1 3.45 24.72 -0.83
N LYS A 2 4.11 23.86 -0.05
CA LYS A 2 4.31 22.46 -0.46
C LYS A 2 2.96 21.77 -0.28
N GLU A 3 2.37 21.29 -1.37
CA GLU A 3 1.19 20.44 -1.32
C GLU A 3 1.53 19.21 -0.46
N ALA A 4 0.69 18.89 0.52
CA ALA A 4 0.90 17.69 1.32
C ALA A 4 0.75 16.48 0.40
N LEU A 5 1.80 15.67 0.28
CA LEU A 5 1.74 14.47 -0.57
C LEU A 5 0.66 13.52 -0.03
N SER A 6 -0.34 13.21 -0.86
CA SER A 6 -1.30 12.15 -0.54
C SER A 6 -0.80 10.81 -1.08
N TYR A 7 -0.64 9.84 -0.18
CA TYR A 7 -0.24 8.48 -0.51
C TYR A 7 -1.48 7.61 -0.80
N SER A 8 -1.43 6.97 -1.96
CA SER A 8 -2.38 5.97 -2.47
C SER A 8 -1.56 4.89 -3.18
N GLY A 9 -2.15 3.75 -3.50
CA GLY A 9 -1.49 2.72 -4.31
C GLY A 9 -0.93 3.30 -5.62
N LYS A 10 -1.73 4.13 -6.30
CA LYS A 10 -1.31 4.87 -7.50
C LYS A 10 -0.11 5.78 -7.24
N THR A 11 -0.14 6.57 -6.16
CA THR A 11 0.99 7.45 -5.80
C THR A 11 2.26 6.66 -5.52
N LEU A 12 2.16 5.54 -4.80
CA LEU A 12 3.30 4.67 -4.49
C LEU A 12 3.92 4.10 -5.77
N LYS A 13 3.09 3.64 -6.70
CA LYS A 13 3.51 3.20 -8.04
C LYS A 13 4.24 4.30 -8.81
N GLU A 14 3.67 5.50 -8.84
CA GLU A 14 4.27 6.64 -9.53
C GLU A 14 5.64 7.01 -8.94
N ILE A 15 5.76 7.02 -7.61
CA ILE A 15 7.04 7.27 -6.93
C ILE A 15 8.06 6.20 -7.30
N ARG A 16 7.67 4.91 -7.21
CA ARG A 16 8.55 3.79 -7.56
C ARG A 16 9.06 3.91 -9.00
N VAL A 17 8.16 4.13 -9.95
CA VAL A 17 8.48 4.25 -11.38
C VAL A 17 9.37 5.47 -11.64
N ARG A 18 9.06 6.63 -11.05
CA ARG A 18 9.88 7.85 -11.18
C ARG A 18 11.30 7.66 -10.62
N LYS A 19 11.45 6.83 -9.59
CA LYS A 19 12.75 6.47 -9.01
C LYS A 19 13.47 5.35 -9.78
N GLY A 20 12.84 4.75 -10.81
CA GLY A 20 13.42 3.66 -11.58
C GLY A 20 13.55 2.34 -10.80
N ILE A 21 12.83 2.20 -9.68
CA ILE A 21 12.88 1.01 -8.83
C ILE A 21 11.99 -0.09 -9.42
N LYS A 22 12.53 -1.30 -9.62
CA LYS A 22 11.74 -2.44 -10.11
C LYS A 22 11.01 -3.12 -8.96
N LEU A 23 9.87 -3.75 -9.26
CA LEU A 23 9.16 -4.55 -8.26
C LEU A 23 9.99 -5.74 -7.79
N GLU A 24 10.84 -6.27 -8.67
CA GLU A 24 11.84 -7.30 -8.37
C GLU A 24 12.78 -6.84 -7.25
N ASP A 25 13.37 -5.65 -7.36
CA ASP A 25 14.33 -5.11 -6.38
C ASP A 25 13.66 -4.90 -5.00
N VAL A 26 12.42 -4.39 -5.00
CA VAL A 26 11.62 -4.25 -3.77
C VAL A 26 11.33 -5.62 -3.17
N SER A 27 10.95 -6.59 -3.99
CA SER A 27 10.60 -7.93 -3.53
C SER A 27 11.80 -8.66 -2.91
N GLU A 28 12.97 -8.54 -3.54
CA GLU A 28 14.21 -9.16 -3.06
C GLU A 28 14.68 -8.57 -1.73
N SER A 29 14.58 -7.24 -1.59
CA SER A 29 15.01 -6.51 -0.40
C SER A 29 14.05 -6.65 0.79
N THR A 30 12.74 -6.63 0.54
CA THR A 30 11.72 -6.62 1.60
C THR A 30 11.15 -8.00 1.91
N LYS A 31 11.36 -8.99 1.04
CA LYS A 31 10.69 -10.31 1.05
C LYS A 31 9.18 -10.25 0.85
N VAL A 32 8.63 -9.09 0.50
CA VAL A 32 7.23 -8.96 0.07
C VAL A 32 7.12 -9.47 -1.37
N SER A 33 6.19 -10.39 -1.64
CA SER A 33 6.02 -10.92 -3.00
C SER A 33 5.64 -9.80 -3.99
N LYS A 34 6.13 -9.88 -5.24
CA LYS A 34 5.72 -8.96 -6.31
C LYS A 34 4.20 -8.86 -6.46
N ARG A 35 3.49 -9.97 -6.27
CA ARG A 35 2.02 -10.00 -6.30
C ARG A 35 1.40 -9.08 -5.24
N HIS A 36 1.89 -9.11 -4.01
CA HIS A 36 1.39 -8.20 -2.97
C HIS A 36 1.78 -6.75 -3.24
N LEU A 37 2.98 -6.49 -3.78
CA LEU A 37 3.37 -5.13 -4.17
C LEU A 37 2.47 -4.56 -5.28
N ILE A 38 2.09 -5.39 -6.26
CA ILE A 38 1.11 -5.02 -7.29
C ILE A 38 -0.25 -4.73 -6.64
N ASN A 39 -0.74 -5.61 -5.76
CA ASN A 39 -2.02 -5.40 -5.07
C ASN A 39 -2.01 -4.12 -4.19
N ILE A 40 -0.86 -3.77 -3.59
CA ILE A 40 -0.69 -2.48 -2.89
C ILE A 40 -0.82 -1.31 -3.87
N GLU A 41 -0.13 -1.37 -5.01
CA GLU A 41 -0.16 -0.31 -6.03
C GLU A 41 -1.52 -0.12 -6.70
N GLU A 42 -2.29 -1.19 -6.79
CA GLU A 42 -3.62 -1.21 -7.41
C GLU A 42 -4.75 -1.04 -6.39
N GLU A 43 -4.43 -0.96 -5.08
CA GLU A 43 -5.40 -0.97 -3.98
C GLU A 43 -6.39 -2.15 -4.06
N ASN A 44 -5.91 -3.29 -4.58
CA ASN A 44 -6.66 -4.54 -4.62
C ASN A 44 -6.66 -5.18 -3.22
N PHE A 45 -7.38 -4.56 -2.29
CA PHE A 45 -7.43 -4.94 -0.88
C PHE A 45 -8.02 -6.34 -0.66
N SER A 46 -8.84 -6.85 -1.58
CA SER A 46 -9.36 -8.22 -1.55
C SER A 46 -8.29 -9.29 -1.60
N ASP A 47 -7.19 -9.03 -2.31
CA ASP A 47 -6.07 -9.96 -2.47
C ASP A 47 -4.87 -9.61 -1.57
N LEU A 48 -5.09 -8.75 -0.56
CA LEU A 48 -4.11 -8.45 0.47
C LEU A 48 -4.35 -9.32 1.72
N PRO A 49 -3.29 -9.65 2.47
CA PRO A 49 -3.43 -10.40 3.71
C PRO A 49 -4.07 -9.56 4.80
N ALA A 50 -4.31 -10.18 5.96
CA ALA A 50 -4.78 -9.50 7.16
C ALA A 50 -3.97 -8.23 7.48
N LYS A 51 -4.66 -7.22 8.03
CA LYS A 51 -4.15 -5.85 8.27
C LYS A 51 -2.76 -5.79 8.93
N ILE A 52 -2.45 -6.71 9.84
CA ILE A 52 -1.14 -6.78 10.51
C ILE A 52 0.02 -7.02 9.53
N TYR A 53 -0.17 -7.91 8.55
CA TYR A 53 0.83 -8.18 7.51
C TYR A 53 0.87 -7.05 6.48
N PHE A 54 -0.31 -6.53 6.10
CA PHE A 54 -0.40 -5.39 5.20
C PHE A 54 0.36 -4.17 5.74
N LYS A 55 0.22 -3.86 7.05
CA LYS A 55 1.00 -2.81 7.73
C LYS A 55 2.51 -3.04 7.60
N GLY A 56 2.99 -4.26 7.83
CA GLY A 56 4.41 -4.60 7.69
C GLY A 56 4.92 -4.46 6.24
N PHE A 57 4.09 -4.83 5.26
CA PHE A 57 4.44 -4.69 3.84
C PHE A 57 4.52 -3.22 3.42
N LEU A 58 3.57 -2.39 3.87
CA LEU A 58 3.58 -0.96 3.61
C LEU A 58 4.81 -0.27 4.20
N GLY A 59 5.16 -0.59 5.44
CA GLY A 59 6.35 -0.03 6.09
C GLY A 59 7.64 -0.36 5.33
N SER A 60 7.79 -1.65 4.99
CA SER A 60 8.93 -2.12 4.19
C SER A 60 8.98 -1.46 2.81
N TYR A 61 7.83 -1.27 2.16
CA TYR A 61 7.76 -0.64 0.85
C TYR A 61 8.08 0.85 0.91
N ALA A 62 7.52 1.59 1.89
CA ALA A 62 7.81 3.00 2.10
C ALA A 62 9.29 3.25 2.40
N SER A 63 9.90 2.39 3.22
CA SER A 63 11.33 2.41 3.50
C SER A 63 12.16 2.20 2.23
N CYS A 64 11.82 1.20 1.40
CA CYS A 64 12.47 0.95 0.11
C CYS A 64 12.34 2.13 -0.86
N LEU A 65 11.17 2.79 -0.86
CA LEU A 65 10.94 4.00 -1.66
C LEU A 65 11.59 5.24 -1.07
N GLY A 66 12.15 5.21 0.15
CA GLY A 66 12.76 6.38 0.81
C GLY A 66 11.76 7.54 0.98
N ILE A 67 10.54 7.23 1.39
CA ILE A 67 9.46 8.19 1.68
C ILE A 67 9.03 8.07 3.15
N ASN A 68 8.23 9.02 3.63
CA ASN A 68 7.78 9.02 5.03
C ASN A 68 6.85 7.82 5.31
N GLU A 69 7.34 6.89 6.12
CA GLU A 69 6.62 5.66 6.47
C GLU A 69 5.33 5.94 7.24
N ASP A 70 5.36 6.80 8.25
CA ASP A 70 4.19 7.11 9.10
C ASP A 70 3.03 7.67 8.28
N GLU A 71 3.31 8.56 7.32
CA GLU A 71 2.30 9.13 6.43
C GLU A 71 1.73 8.09 5.45
N VAL A 72 2.57 7.19 4.91
CA VAL A 72 2.12 6.09 4.06
C VAL A 72 1.22 5.14 4.84
N LEU A 73 1.67 4.72 6.03
CA LEU A 73 0.92 3.82 6.89
C LEU A 73 -0.43 4.42 7.27
N LYS A 74 -0.46 5.67 7.72
CA LYS A 74 -1.70 6.35 8.10
C LYS A 74 -2.71 6.37 6.95
N GLN A 75 -2.29 6.81 5.75
CA GLN A 75 -3.21 6.99 4.63
C GLN A 75 -3.64 5.65 3.99
N MET A 76 -2.74 4.68 3.85
CA MET A 76 -3.08 3.39 3.26
C MET A 76 -3.89 2.49 4.20
N LEU A 77 -3.66 2.56 5.52
CA LEU A 77 -4.48 1.82 6.49
C LEU A 77 -5.88 2.41 6.61
N ASP A 78 -6.04 3.74 6.54
CA ASP A 78 -7.35 4.39 6.50
C ASP A 78 -8.16 3.95 5.28
N ARG A 79 -7.54 3.89 4.09
CA ARG A 79 -8.16 3.36 2.86
C ARG A 79 -8.59 1.90 3.00
N PHE A 80 -7.74 1.07 3.60
CA PHE A 80 -8.05 -0.34 3.86
C PHE A 80 -9.23 -0.49 4.82
N ASP A 81 -9.27 0.32 5.89
CA ASP A 81 -10.37 0.29 6.87
C ASP A 81 -11.70 0.73 6.25
N GLN A 82 -11.68 1.75 5.39
CA GLN A 82 -12.86 2.18 4.64
C GLN A 82 -13.38 1.07 3.73
N TRP A 83 -12.49 0.37 3.03
CA TRP A 83 -12.85 -0.78 2.21
C TRP A 83 -13.42 -1.94 3.04
N GLU A 84 -12.80 -2.29 4.17
CA GLU A 84 -13.25 -3.37 5.05
C GLU A 84 -14.63 -3.07 5.64
N ASN A 85 -14.85 -1.82 6.07
CA ASN A 85 -16.16 -1.38 6.58
C ASN A 85 -17.23 -1.41 5.49
N LYS A 86 -16.90 -0.98 4.27
CA LYS A 86 -17.81 -1.08 3.12
C LYS A 86 -18.18 -2.53 2.81
N LEU A 87 -17.22 -3.46 2.88
CA LEU A 87 -17.50 -4.88 2.68
C LEU A 87 -18.42 -5.45 3.76
N LYS A 88 -18.19 -5.12 5.03
CA LYS A 88 -19.07 -5.54 6.14
C LYS A 88 -20.50 -5.07 5.92
N PHE A 89 -20.66 -3.79 5.59
CA PHE A 89 -21.98 -3.20 5.31
C PHE A 89 -22.70 -3.92 4.16
N LEU A 90 -22.02 -4.20 3.05
CA LEU A 90 -22.59 -4.91 1.90
C LEU A 90 -23.00 -6.36 2.20
N ASN A 91 -22.33 -7.01 3.15
CA ASN A 91 -22.62 -8.39 3.53
C ASN A 91 -23.74 -8.49 4.59
N GLU A 92 -24.06 -7.40 5.30
CA GLU A 92 -25.10 -7.36 6.33
C GLU A 92 -26.48 -6.98 5.78
N GLU A 93 -26.55 -6.34 4.60
CA GLU A 93 -27.81 -5.96 3.92
C GLU A 93 -28.29 -6.97 2.85
N GLY A 94 -27.60 -8.10 2.67
CA GLY A 94 -27.92 -9.15 1.70
C GLY A 94 -28.31 -10.48 2.36
#